data_AF-A0AA96Q7T3-F1
#
_entry.id   AF-A0AA96Q7T3-F1
#
_cell.length_a   1.000
_cell.length_b   1.000
_cell.length_c   1.000
_cell.angle_alpha   90.00
_cell.angle_beta   90.00
_cell.angle_gamma   90.00
#
_symmetry.space_group_name_H-M   'P 1'
#
loop_
_entity.id
_entity.type
_entity.pdbx_description
1 polymer ?
#
loop_
_entity_poly.entity_id
_entity_poly.type
_entity_poly.pdbx_seq_one_letter_code
_entity_poly.pdbx_strand_id
1 'polypeptide(L)' 'MDTRKQRRICKVSDVYRYHNHIGTDEPVRYDVVAVLGDELVHLENAFPYLGASAY' A
#
# COMPACT_ATOMS: atom_id res chain seq x y z
N MET A 1 -3.67 -5.52 -10.57
CA MET A 1 -2.60 -5.92 -9.63
C MET A 1 -3.06 -7.13 -8.83
N ASP A 2 -2.24 -8.16 -8.65
CA ASP A 2 -2.63 -9.40 -7.94
C ASP A 2 -2.89 -9.15 -6.44
N THR A 3 -3.98 -9.73 -5.90
CA THR A 3 -4.42 -9.53 -4.50
C THR A 3 -3.42 -10.06 -3.48
N ARG A 4 -2.62 -11.09 -3.81
CA ARG A 4 -1.53 -11.58 -2.94
C ARG A 4 -0.43 -10.54 -2.79
N LYS A 5 -0.12 -9.81 -3.86
CA LYS A 5 0.87 -8.71 -3.84
C LYS A 5 0.35 -7.55 -3.00
N GLN A 6 -0.91 -7.16 -3.19
CA GLN A 6 -1.57 -6.11 -2.40
C GLN A 6 -1.53 -6.44 -0.90
N ARG A 7 -1.95 -7.65 -0.50
CA ARG A 7 -1.90 -8.11 0.91
C ARG A 7 -0.49 -8.07 1.50
N ARG A 8 0.53 -8.46 0.73
CA ARG A 8 1.92 -8.40 1.19
C ARG A 8 2.37 -6.96 1.43
N ILE A 9 2.00 -6.02 0.55
CA ILE A 9 2.32 -4.60 0.71
C ILE A 9 1.61 -4.03 1.93
N CYS A 10 0.32 -4.32 2.12
CA CYS A 10 -0.43 -3.92 3.31
C CYS A 10 0.24 -4.41 4.61
N LYS A 11 0.61 -5.70 4.68
CA LYS A 11 1.31 -6.25 5.85
C LYS A 11 2.63 -5.54 6.14
N VAL A 12 3.42 -5.23 5.11
CA VAL A 12 4.69 -4.52 5.29
C VAL A 12 4.46 -3.06 5.73
N SER A 13 3.41 -2.42 5.22
CA SER A 13 2.98 -1.09 5.65
C SER A 13 2.64 -1.07 7.15
N ASP A 14 1.91 -2.08 7.65
CA ASP A 14 1.60 -2.18 9.08
C ASP A 14 2.86 -2.32 9.95
N VAL A 15 3.79 -3.17 9.52
CA VAL A 15 5.09 -3.36 10.20
C VAL A 15 5.88 -2.05 10.24
N TYR A 16 5.94 -1.34 9.11
CA TYR A 16 6.59 -0.03 9.05
C TYR A 16 5.94 0.97 10.01
N ARG A 17 4.61 1.09 9.99
CA ARG A 17 3.88 2.00 10.87
C ARG A 17 4.11 1.69 12.34
N TYR A 18 4.07 0.41 12.70
CA TYR A 18 4.34 -0.05 14.06
C TYR A 18 5.74 0.36 14.54
N HIS A 19 6.78 0.13 13.73
CA HIS A 19 8.15 0.49 14.08
C HIS A 19 8.40 2.00 14.15
N ASN A 20 7.62 2.79 13.41
CA ASN A 20 7.74 4.24 13.38
C ASN A 20 6.72 4.95 14.29
N HIS A 21 5.99 4.20 15.13
CA HIS A 21 4.95 4.75 16.01
C HIS A 21 3.90 5.60 15.28
N ILE A 22 3.57 5.24 14.04
CA ILE A 22 2.55 5.91 13.23
C ILE A 22 1.19 5.33 13.59
N GLY A 23 0.30 6.18 14.10
CA GLY A 23 -1.04 5.80 14.56
C GLY A 23 -1.95 5.30 13.44
N THR A 24 -3.06 4.66 13.82
CA THR A 24 -4.08 4.15 12.90
C THR A 24 -4.83 5.25 12.16
N ASP A 25 -4.90 6.43 12.76
CA ASP A 25 -5.64 7.60 12.25
C ASP A 25 -4.92 8.30 11.09
N GLU A 26 -3.64 7.97 10.90
CA GLU A 26 -2.83 8.57 9.86
C GLU A 26 -3.22 7.99 8.50
N PRO A 27 -3.60 8.84 7.52
CA PRO A 27 -4.08 8.38 6.23
C PRO A 27 -2.94 7.69 5.47
N VAL A 28 -3.22 6.48 4.99
CA VAL A 28 -2.30 5.68 4.17
C VAL A 28 -2.89 5.49 2.79
N ARG A 29 -2.11 5.83 1.75
CA ARG A 29 -2.43 5.51 0.35
C ARG A 29 -1.45 4.51 -0.23
N TYR A 30 -1.95 3.69 -1.15
CA TYR A 30 -1.13 2.73 -1.89
C TYR A 30 -1.10 3.11 -3.36
N ASP A 31 0.03 3.65 -3.79
CA ASP A 31 0.23 4.10 -5.16
C ASP A 31 0.97 3.04 -5.98
N VAL A 32 0.77 3.07 -7.29
CA VAL A 32 1.51 2.25 -8.26
C VAL A 32 2.13 3.17 -9.30
N VAL A 33 3.45 3.10 -9.44
CA VAL A 33 4.15 3.70 -10.56
C VAL A 33 4.41 2.60 -11.58
N ALA A 34 3.78 2.70 -12.75
CA ALA A 34 4.06 1.83 -13.89
C ALA A 34 5.16 2.48 -14.74
N VAL A 35 6.16 1.67 -15.11
CA VAL A 35 7.27 2.07 -15.96
C VAL A 35 7.07 1.39 -17.31
N LEU A 36 6.83 2.17 -18.36
CA LEU A 36 6.59 1.70 -19.72
C LEU A 36 7.61 2.30 -20.68
N GLY A 37 8.79 1.68 -20.77
CA GLY A 37 9.90 2.24 -21.53
C GLY A 37 10.31 3.59 -20.95
N ASP A 38 10.12 4.65 -21.74
CA ASP A 38 10.44 6.03 -21.35
C ASP A 38 9.30 6.77 -20.63
N GLU A 39 8.13 6.12 -20.48
CA GLU A 39 6.97 6.71 -19.80
C GLU A 39 6.82 6.21 -18.36
N LEU A 40 6.51 7.14 -17.46
CA LEU A 40 6.13 6.85 -16.07
C LEU A 40 4.66 7.23 -15.88
N VAL A 41 3.86 6.25 -15.47
CA VAL A 41 2.45 6.45 -15.13
C VAL A 41 2.28 6.26 -13.62
N HIS A 42 1.90 7.33 -12.92
CA HIS A 42 1.60 7.28 -11.49
C HIS A 42 0.10 7.12 -11.28
N LEU A 43 -0.27 5.98 -10.71
CA LEU A 43 -1.62 5.66 -10.30
C LEU A 43 -1.73 5.88 -8.79
N GLU A 44 -2.29 7.02 -8.40
CA GLU A 44 -2.58 7.33 -7.00
C GLU A 44 -3.75 6.50 -6.49
N ASN A 45 -3.71 6.07 -5.23
CA ASN A 45 -4.76 5.24 -4.61
C ASN A 45 -5.11 3.99 -5.44
N ALA A 46 -4.09 3.36 -6.03
CA ALA A 46 -4.23 2.25 -6.95
C ALA A 46 -4.99 1.04 -6.36
N PHE A 47 -5.02 0.91 -5.02
CA PHE A 47 -5.86 -0.07 -4.32
C PHE A 47 -6.12 0.34 -2.85
N PRO A 48 -7.24 -0.11 -2.25
CA PRO A 48 -7.50 0.09 -0.82
C PRO A 48 -6.65 -0.83 0.04
N TYR A 49 -6.56 -0.55 1.34
CA TYR A 49 -5.94 -1.49 2.29
C TYR A 49 -6.64 -2.86 2.26
N LEU A 50 -5.85 -3.93 2.11
CA LEU A 50 -6.31 -5.32 2.12
C LEU A 50 -5.65 -6.08 3.28
N GLY A 51 -6.08 -5.79 4.50
CA GLY A 51 -5.78 -6.62 5.68
C GLY A 51 -6.67 -7.86 5.74
N ALA A 52 -6.21 -8.91 6.43
CA ALA A 52 -7.17 -9.81 7.06
C ALA A 52 -7.88 -8.96 8.11
N SER A 53 -9.20 -8.80 7.99
CA SER A 53 -10.03 -8.05 8.93
C SER A 53 -9.49 -8.19 10.35
N ALA A 54 -9.05 -7.08 10.94
CA ALA A 54 -8.58 -7.02 12.31
C ALA A 54 -9.31 -5.85 12.97
N TYR A 55 -10.46 -6.22 13.57
CA TYR A 55 -11.33 -5.49 14.49
C TYR A 55 -12.23 -4.39 13.92
#